data_AF-A0A8W8NMQ4-F1
#
_entry.id   AF-A0A8W8NMQ4-F1
#
_cell.length_a   1.000
_cell.length_b   1.000
_cell.length_c   1.000
_cell.angle_alpha   90.00
_cell.angle_beta   90.00
_cell.angle_gamma   90.00
#
_symmetry.space_group_name_H-M   'P 1'
#
loop_
_entity.id
_entity.type
_entity.pdbx_description
1 polymer ?
#
loop_
_entity_poly.entity_id
_entity_poly.type
_entity_poly.pdbx_seq_one_letter_code
_entity_poly.pdbx_strand_id
1 'polypeptide(L)'
;MQGKLKSLFKTICEDKLNSYPSAEEAKRAKLRNKQISKTLKQHQKEELKKLKILLLGTAESGKSTITKQMKIIHGNGFDMSERLEKEILKAIKSNEFLEHTEQLWADSGVQECYSRSHEFQLIDCAKYFLDKISEIKNPEYIPSDQDILRCRSLTNSIQHTEFCVPEGGHQIKFDVYDVGGQQGERKKWIQVFDGVNAILFAVDCSSFDQTLREDPTKNRLLEALENFEQVWNNRFLKNVSVLLFLNKIDVLAEKIAKGRDISELSQQYPDTFPDFKSFTPSKLEVLRFLESYPKYSNANSMHPDTVKTAVYIQHLFMKIVKGDLQLKERITKRDSEWHSGHSCETFYTCAVDTNNVQKVLEWLPIPYNPEPFEKIWTAINF
;
A
#
# COMPACT_ATOMS: atom_id res chain seq x y z
N MET A 1 8.57 62.31 20.27
CA MET A 1 8.60 61.27 19.21
C MET A 1 7.35 60.39 19.17
N GLN A 2 6.84 59.89 20.29
CA GLN A 2 5.64 59.01 20.32
C GLN A 2 4.34 59.67 19.81
N GLY A 3 4.15 60.98 20.00
CA GLY A 3 2.96 61.70 19.51
C GLY A 3 2.88 61.83 17.98
N LYS A 4 4.03 62.06 17.32
CA LYS A 4 4.11 62.11 15.85
C LYS A 4 3.95 60.72 15.21
N LEU A 5 4.45 59.66 15.86
CA LEU A 5 4.24 58.28 15.38
C LEU A 5 2.78 57.84 15.52
N LYS A 6 2.09 58.22 16.61
CA LYS A 6 0.66 57.94 16.78
C LYS A 6 -0.21 58.70 15.78
N SER A 7 0.13 59.95 15.45
CA SER A 7 -0.62 60.68 14.42
C SER A 7 -0.35 60.13 13.02
N LEU A 8 0.89 59.75 12.70
CA LEU A 8 1.23 59.11 11.41
C LEU A 8 0.55 57.75 11.25
N PHE A 9 0.51 56.92 12.31
CA PHE A 9 -0.26 55.66 12.30
C PHE A 9 -1.76 55.90 12.15
N LYS A 10 -2.30 56.92 12.81
CA LYS A 10 -3.72 57.27 12.71
C LYS A 10 -4.07 57.74 11.28
N THR A 11 -3.25 58.58 10.65
CA THR A 11 -3.44 59.03 9.26
C THR A 11 -3.28 57.87 8.26
N ILE A 12 -2.26 57.02 8.42
CA ILE A 12 -2.06 55.85 7.54
C ILE A 12 -3.19 54.82 7.68
N CYS A 13 -3.73 54.65 8.89
CA CYS A 13 -4.87 53.78 9.14
C CYS A 13 -6.18 54.41 8.65
N GLU A 14 -6.42 55.71 8.85
CA GLU A 14 -7.62 56.42 8.39
C GLU A 14 -7.68 56.51 6.85
N ASP A 15 -6.55 56.71 6.17
CA ASP A 15 -6.47 56.69 4.70
C ASP A 15 -6.71 55.27 4.12
N LYS A 16 -6.40 54.21 4.89
CA LYS A 16 -6.72 52.82 4.52
C LYS A 16 -8.11 52.35 4.99
N LEU A 17 -8.72 53.02 5.96
CA LEU A 17 -10.08 52.73 6.46
C LEU A 17 -11.17 53.45 5.66
N ASN A 18 -10.83 54.52 4.93
CA ASN A 18 -11.75 55.20 4.02
C ASN A 18 -11.73 54.65 2.58
N SER A 19 -10.94 53.62 2.26
CA SER A 19 -11.13 52.84 1.04
C SER A 19 -12.22 51.77 1.26
N TYR A 20 -13.39 52.16 1.75
CA TYR A 20 -14.56 51.34 1.48
C TYR A 20 -14.84 51.50 0.00
N PRO A 21 -14.71 50.42 -0.78
CA PRO A 21 -15.10 50.49 -2.17
C PRO A 21 -16.61 50.80 -2.15
N SER A 22 -17.09 51.54 -3.14
CA SER A 22 -18.47 52.07 -3.27
C SER A 22 -19.55 51.12 -2.69
N ALA A 23 -20.71 51.63 -2.29
CA ALA A 23 -21.79 50.79 -1.75
C ALA A 23 -22.12 49.56 -2.63
N GLU A 24 -21.90 49.67 -3.95
CA GLU A 24 -21.94 48.56 -4.90
C GLU A 24 -20.83 47.52 -4.69
N GLU A 25 -19.58 47.91 -4.49
CA GLU A 25 -18.47 47.01 -4.24
C GLU A 25 -18.56 46.31 -2.88
N ALA A 26 -19.05 47.00 -1.84
CA ALA A 26 -19.39 46.36 -0.57
C ALA A 26 -20.51 45.30 -0.73
N LYS A 27 -21.51 45.59 -1.57
CA LYS A 27 -22.58 44.63 -1.93
C LYS A 27 -22.04 43.45 -2.75
N ARG A 28 -21.14 43.68 -3.70
CA ARG A 28 -20.44 42.63 -4.49
C ARG A 28 -19.58 41.75 -3.60
N ALA A 29 -18.83 42.33 -2.66
CA ALA A 29 -18.01 41.59 -1.70
C ALA A 29 -18.87 40.69 -0.78
N LYS A 30 -20.01 41.19 -0.28
CA LYS A 30 -20.98 40.38 0.48
C LYS A 30 -21.56 39.23 -0.34
N LEU A 31 -21.90 39.48 -1.61
CA LEU A 31 -22.40 38.43 -2.50
C LEU A 31 -21.33 37.35 -2.77
N ARG A 32 -20.08 37.77 -3.05
CA ARG A 32 -18.94 36.88 -3.25
C ARG A 32 -18.64 36.05 -1.99
N ASN A 33 -18.63 36.65 -0.80
CA ASN A 33 -18.45 35.93 0.46
C ASN A 33 -19.57 34.91 0.71
N LYS A 34 -20.83 35.26 0.37
CA LYS A 34 -21.97 34.33 0.47
C LYS A 34 -21.83 33.17 -0.53
N GLN A 35 -21.37 33.43 -1.75
CA GLN A 35 -21.08 32.40 -2.76
C GLN A 35 -19.95 31.48 -2.30
N ILE A 36 -18.81 32.03 -1.86
CA ILE A 36 -17.68 31.26 -1.33
C ILE A 36 -18.13 30.38 -0.16
N SER A 37 -18.88 30.95 0.81
CA SER A 37 -19.38 30.18 1.95
C SER A 37 -20.30 29.04 1.53
N LYS A 38 -21.11 29.23 0.47
CA LYS A 38 -21.97 28.18 -0.09
C LYS A 38 -21.12 27.08 -0.75
N THR A 39 -20.14 27.46 -1.57
CA THR A 39 -19.21 26.52 -2.21
C THR A 39 -18.41 25.72 -1.18
N LEU A 40 -17.89 26.36 -0.13
CA LEU A 40 -17.17 25.69 0.95
C LEU A 40 -18.04 24.65 1.68
N LYS A 41 -19.29 25.00 2.01
CA LYS A 41 -20.22 24.04 2.63
C LYS A 41 -20.54 22.87 1.71
N GLN A 42 -20.65 23.12 0.40
CA GLN A 42 -20.88 22.06 -0.57
C GLN A 42 -19.65 21.14 -0.68
N HIS A 43 -18.45 21.69 -0.80
CA HIS A 43 -17.21 20.92 -0.82
C HIS A 43 -17.03 20.11 0.47
N GLN A 44 -17.32 20.67 1.65
CA GLN A 44 -17.29 19.92 2.91
C GLN A 44 -18.25 18.73 2.89
N LYS A 45 -19.48 18.92 2.38
CA LYS A 45 -20.45 17.83 2.28
C LYS A 45 -20.03 16.76 1.26
N GLU A 46 -19.34 17.15 0.20
CA GLU A 46 -18.80 16.22 -0.79
C GLU A 46 -17.59 15.45 -0.25
N GLU A 47 -16.69 16.11 0.48
CA GLU A 47 -15.55 15.49 1.16
C GLU A 47 -15.98 14.47 2.22
N LEU A 48 -17.03 14.77 2.99
CA LEU A 48 -17.58 13.84 3.99
C LEU A 48 -18.21 12.57 3.37
N LYS A 49 -18.46 12.56 2.05
CA LYS A 49 -18.98 11.39 1.33
C LYS A 49 -17.87 10.53 0.73
N LYS A 50 -16.63 10.99 0.75
CA LYS A 50 -15.49 10.24 0.23
C LYS A 50 -14.95 9.32 1.31
N LEU A 51 -14.59 8.09 0.92
CA LEU A 51 -13.87 7.16 1.77
C LEU A 51 -12.37 7.32 1.54
N LYS A 52 -11.65 7.74 2.57
CA LYS A 52 -10.20 7.92 2.55
C LYS A 52 -9.50 6.62 2.99
N ILE A 53 -8.75 6.02 2.08
CA ILE A 53 -7.94 4.82 2.34
C ILE A 53 -6.47 5.21 2.31
N LEU A 54 -5.72 4.77 3.32
CA LEU A 54 -4.29 4.99 3.41
C LEU A 54 -3.53 3.68 3.14
N LEU A 55 -2.66 3.67 2.13
CA LEU A 55 -1.82 2.51 1.80
C LEU A 55 -0.50 2.58 2.57
N LEU A 56 -0.29 1.69 3.53
CA LEU A 56 0.93 1.60 4.33
C LEU A 56 1.67 0.27 4.11
N GLY A 57 2.92 0.21 4.56
CA GLY A 57 3.78 -0.97 4.44
C GLY A 57 5.20 -0.64 3.97
N THR A 58 6.09 -1.60 4.08
CA THR A 58 7.51 -1.46 3.73
C THR A 58 7.73 -1.18 2.24
N ALA A 59 8.94 -0.74 1.87
CA ALA A 59 9.29 -0.57 0.47
C ALA A 59 9.06 -1.88 -0.30
N GLU A 60 8.62 -1.78 -1.56
CA GLU A 60 8.41 -2.94 -2.46
C GLU A 60 7.32 -3.92 -2.03
N SER A 61 6.54 -3.64 -0.98
CA SER A 61 5.47 -4.54 -0.52
C SER A 61 4.26 -4.65 -1.47
N GLY A 62 4.17 -3.79 -2.48
CA GLY A 62 3.13 -3.82 -3.52
C GLY A 62 2.04 -2.75 -3.40
N LYS A 63 2.18 -1.75 -2.51
CA LYS A 63 1.22 -0.63 -2.36
C LYS A 63 0.85 0.04 -3.69
N SER A 64 1.84 0.57 -4.41
CA SER A 64 1.62 1.24 -5.69
C SER A 64 1.03 0.30 -6.75
N THR A 65 1.32 -1.01 -6.67
CA THR A 65 0.71 -2.01 -7.54
C THR A 65 -0.78 -2.17 -7.23
N ILE A 66 -1.18 -2.15 -5.95
CA ILE A 66 -2.59 -2.16 -5.54
C ILE A 66 -3.30 -0.89 -6.03
N THR A 67 -2.68 0.29 -5.91
CA THR A 67 -3.24 1.53 -6.47
C THR A 67 -3.45 1.43 -7.99
N LYS A 68 -2.48 0.86 -8.72
CA LYS A 68 -2.62 0.61 -10.16
C LYS A 68 -3.76 -0.35 -10.46
N GLN A 69 -3.96 -1.40 -9.67
CA GLN A 69 -5.08 -2.32 -9.82
C GLN A 69 -6.43 -1.64 -9.60
N MET A 70 -6.55 -0.78 -8.58
CA MET A 70 -7.78 -0.01 -8.37
C MET A 70 -8.12 0.87 -9.59
N LYS A 71 -7.11 1.46 -10.23
CA LYS A 71 -7.29 2.22 -11.47
C LYS A 71 -7.68 1.34 -12.67
N ILE A 72 -7.21 0.10 -12.74
CA ILE A 72 -7.61 -0.87 -13.78
C ILE A 72 -9.04 -1.37 -13.56
N ILE A 73 -9.39 -1.74 -12.32
CA ILE A 73 -10.66 -2.40 -11.99
C ILE A 73 -11.83 -1.40 -11.94
N HIS A 74 -11.61 -0.23 -11.33
CA HIS A 74 -12.67 0.76 -11.08
C HIS A 74 -12.47 2.09 -11.82
N GLY A 75 -11.34 2.28 -12.49
CA GLY A 75 -11.07 3.43 -13.34
C GLY A 75 -11.19 3.10 -14.83
N ASN A 76 -10.75 4.03 -15.67
CA ASN A 76 -10.67 3.83 -17.12
C ASN A 76 -9.37 3.12 -17.56
N GLY A 77 -8.70 2.40 -16.64
CA GLY A 77 -7.38 1.83 -16.88
C GLY A 77 -6.31 2.90 -17.15
N PHE A 78 -5.25 2.51 -17.86
CA PHE A 78 -4.18 3.41 -18.29
C PHE A 78 -4.33 3.77 -19.76
N ASP A 79 -4.38 5.07 -20.05
CA ASP A 79 -4.44 5.56 -21.43
C ASP A 79 -3.09 5.40 -22.16
N MET A 80 -3.09 5.69 -23.47
CA MET A 80 -1.88 5.56 -24.29
C MET A 80 -0.77 6.51 -23.86
N SER A 81 -1.09 7.73 -23.40
CA SER A 81 -0.07 8.65 -22.92
C SER A 81 0.59 8.09 -21.66
N GLU A 82 -0.17 7.56 -20.72
CA GLU A 82 0.34 6.96 -19.49
C GLU A 82 1.13 5.67 -19.75
N ARG A 83 0.73 4.88 -20.75
CA ARG A 83 1.48 3.67 -21.17
C ARG A 83 2.83 4.04 -21.77
N LEU A 84 2.86 5.10 -22.59
CA LEU A 84 4.06 5.53 -23.28
C LEU A 84 4.99 6.37 -22.40
N GLU A 85 4.43 7.10 -21.42
CA GLU A 85 5.19 7.94 -20.49
C GLU A 85 5.92 7.12 -19.41
N LYS A 86 5.42 5.92 -19.11
CA LYS A 86 6.03 5.04 -18.11
C LYS A 86 7.42 4.61 -18.52
N GLU A 87 8.30 4.59 -17.51
CA GLU A 87 9.75 4.44 -17.65
C GLU A 87 10.22 3.22 -18.45
N ILE A 88 9.36 2.23 -18.69
CA ILE A 88 9.66 1.07 -19.55
C ILE A 88 10.16 1.54 -20.92
N LEU A 89 9.53 2.55 -21.54
CA LEU A 89 9.95 3.05 -22.86
C LEU A 89 11.12 4.03 -22.77
N LYS A 90 11.22 4.83 -21.69
CA LYS A 90 12.44 5.64 -21.43
C LYS A 90 13.68 4.76 -21.17
N ALA A 91 13.47 3.54 -20.68
CA ALA A 91 14.49 2.53 -20.44
C ALA A 91 14.80 1.66 -21.66
N ILE A 92 14.07 1.80 -22.77
CA ILE A 92 14.50 1.23 -24.06
C ILE A 92 15.75 1.99 -24.50
N LYS A 93 16.89 1.43 -24.09
CA LYS A 93 18.23 1.84 -24.54
C LYS A 93 18.41 1.45 -26.01
N SER A 94 19.57 1.75 -26.57
CA SER A 94 19.92 1.35 -27.94
C SER A 94 19.62 -0.14 -28.21
N ASN A 95 19.30 -0.49 -29.44
CA ASN A 95 19.10 -1.90 -29.85
C ASN A 95 20.30 -2.77 -29.45
N GLU A 96 21.51 -2.22 -29.51
CA GLU A 96 22.75 -2.84 -29.04
C GLU A 96 22.69 -3.24 -27.55
N PHE A 97 22.20 -2.37 -26.67
CA PHE A 97 22.05 -2.71 -25.25
C PHE A 97 21.09 -3.89 -25.05
N LEU A 98 19.95 -3.88 -25.75
CA LEU A 98 18.95 -4.95 -25.63
C LEU A 98 19.50 -6.28 -26.15
N GLU A 99 20.25 -6.26 -27.26
CA GLU A 99 20.93 -7.45 -27.81
C GLU A 99 21.94 -8.05 -26.83
N HIS A 100 22.81 -7.23 -26.25
CA HIS A 100 23.76 -7.71 -25.26
C HIS A 100 23.07 -8.21 -23.98
N THR A 101 21.99 -7.55 -23.57
CA THR A 101 21.22 -7.99 -22.38
C THR A 101 20.55 -9.34 -22.63
N GLU A 102 19.97 -9.56 -23.81
CA GLU A 102 19.37 -10.83 -24.21
C GLU A 102 20.41 -11.96 -24.26
N GLN A 103 21.58 -11.70 -24.84
CA GLN A 103 22.69 -12.66 -24.89
C GLN A 103 23.20 -13.02 -23.48
N LEU A 104 23.39 -12.03 -22.62
CA LEU A 104 23.80 -12.26 -21.23
C LEU A 104 22.71 -13.00 -20.45
N TRP A 105 21.43 -12.69 -20.66
CA TRP A 105 20.36 -13.37 -19.97
C TRP A 105 20.25 -14.85 -20.37
N ALA A 106 20.57 -15.19 -21.63
CA ALA A 106 20.64 -16.58 -22.08
C ALA A 106 21.85 -17.36 -21.53
N ASP A 107 22.86 -16.69 -20.96
CA ASP A 107 24.05 -17.33 -20.42
C ASP A 107 23.74 -18.13 -19.14
N SER A 108 24.27 -19.36 -19.08
CA SER A 108 24.04 -20.27 -17.94
C SER A 108 24.64 -19.76 -16.62
N GLY A 109 25.76 -19.04 -16.66
CA GLY A 109 26.38 -18.44 -15.48
C GLY A 109 25.55 -17.26 -14.95
N VAL A 110 24.93 -16.48 -15.83
CA VAL A 110 23.99 -15.42 -15.45
C VAL A 110 22.71 -16.01 -14.85
N GLN A 111 22.18 -17.09 -15.43
CA GLN A 111 21.02 -17.81 -14.85
C GLN A 111 21.33 -18.37 -13.45
N GLU A 112 22.54 -18.90 -13.25
CA GLU A 112 23.00 -19.36 -11.94
C GLU A 112 23.17 -18.19 -10.94
N CYS A 113 23.72 -17.06 -11.38
CA CYS A 113 23.77 -15.84 -10.56
C CYS A 113 22.36 -15.37 -10.15
N TYR A 114 21.40 -15.43 -11.09
CA TYR A 114 20.00 -15.09 -10.82
C TYR A 114 19.33 -16.06 -9.84
N SER A 115 19.65 -17.36 -9.88
CA SER A 115 19.14 -18.35 -8.91
C SER A 115 19.51 -17.97 -7.46
N ARG A 116 20.66 -17.31 -7.31
CA ARG A 116 21.22 -16.77 -6.07
C ARG A 116 20.87 -15.30 -5.81
N SER A 117 19.89 -14.74 -6.51
CA SER A 117 19.49 -13.33 -6.39
C SER A 117 19.00 -12.88 -5.02
N HIS A 118 18.73 -13.82 -4.10
CA HIS A 118 18.43 -13.52 -2.70
C HIS A 118 19.66 -12.99 -1.93
N GLU A 119 20.88 -13.29 -2.40
CA GLU A 119 22.14 -12.86 -1.78
C GLU A 119 22.46 -11.39 -2.04
N PHE A 120 21.74 -10.75 -2.97
CA PHE A 120 21.95 -9.37 -3.36
C PHE A 120 20.62 -8.64 -3.65
N GLN A 121 20.69 -7.34 -3.90
CA GLN A 121 19.51 -6.52 -4.13
C GLN A 121 19.11 -6.55 -5.61
N LEU A 122 18.19 -7.45 -5.97
CA LEU A 122 17.57 -7.53 -7.29
C LEU A 122 16.10 -7.09 -7.24
N ILE A 123 15.63 -6.45 -8.31
CA ILE A 123 14.22 -6.05 -8.44
C ILE A 123 13.35 -7.26 -8.83
N ASP A 124 12.18 -7.41 -8.21
CA ASP A 124 11.33 -8.61 -8.42
C ASP A 124 10.88 -8.83 -9.86
N CYS A 125 10.73 -7.74 -10.63
CA CYS A 125 10.32 -7.81 -12.02
C CYS A 125 11.45 -8.11 -13.01
N ALA A 126 12.70 -8.32 -12.53
CA ALA A 126 13.86 -8.54 -13.38
C ALA A 126 13.62 -9.67 -14.39
N LYS A 127 13.27 -10.88 -13.90
CA LYS A 127 13.01 -12.02 -14.78
C LYS A 127 11.89 -11.75 -15.78
N TYR A 128 10.78 -11.14 -15.33
CA TYR A 128 9.63 -10.84 -16.19
C TYR A 128 10.02 -9.98 -17.40
N PHE A 129 10.82 -8.93 -17.19
CA PHE A 129 11.25 -8.06 -18.30
C PHE A 129 12.41 -8.65 -19.10
N LEU A 130 13.34 -9.37 -18.46
CA LEU A 130 14.46 -10.01 -19.15
C LEU A 130 14.00 -11.15 -20.08
N ASP A 131 12.97 -11.91 -19.69
CA ASP A 131 12.34 -12.92 -20.54
C ASP A 131 11.57 -12.29 -21.74
N LYS A 132 11.23 -11.00 -21.66
CA LYS A 132 10.44 -10.26 -22.66
C LYS A 132 11.25 -9.31 -23.52
N ILE A 133 12.59 -9.39 -23.50
CA ILE A 133 13.45 -8.46 -24.25
C ILE A 133 13.11 -8.44 -25.74
N SER A 134 12.84 -9.60 -26.34
CA SER A 134 12.47 -9.71 -27.75
C SER A 134 11.20 -8.93 -28.12
N GLU A 135 10.22 -8.88 -27.22
CA GLU A 135 9.00 -8.08 -27.38
C GLU A 135 9.29 -6.59 -27.20
N ILE A 136 10.04 -6.25 -26.15
CA ILE A 136 10.39 -4.86 -25.78
C ILE A 136 11.25 -4.19 -26.85
N LYS A 137 12.08 -4.95 -27.57
CA LYS A 137 12.91 -4.47 -28.67
C LYS A 137 12.11 -4.00 -29.88
N ASN A 138 10.85 -4.42 -30.02
CA ASN A 138 10.00 -3.97 -31.11
C ASN A 138 9.74 -2.45 -31.00
N PRO A 139 10.03 -1.63 -32.03
CA PRO A 139 9.73 -0.19 -32.01
C PRO A 139 8.24 0.14 -31.82
N GLU A 140 7.34 -0.79 -32.15
CA GLU A 140 5.89 -0.68 -31.96
C GLU A 140 5.42 -1.25 -30.62
N TYR A 141 6.35 -1.60 -29.72
CA TYR A 141 6.01 -2.15 -28.42
C TYR A 141 5.20 -1.15 -27.57
N ILE A 142 3.99 -1.58 -27.18
CA ILE A 142 3.11 -0.84 -26.29
C ILE A 142 2.98 -1.66 -24.99
N PRO A 143 3.39 -1.12 -23.82
CA PRO A 143 3.28 -1.84 -22.56
C PRO A 143 1.84 -2.26 -22.25
N SER A 144 1.65 -3.54 -21.93
CA SER A 144 0.39 -4.07 -21.44
C SER A 144 0.11 -3.62 -20.01
N ASP A 145 -1.12 -3.86 -19.52
CA ASP A 145 -1.42 -3.61 -18.11
C ASP A 145 -0.57 -4.48 -17.18
N GLN A 146 -0.20 -5.69 -17.61
CA GLN A 146 0.69 -6.54 -16.84
C GLN A 146 2.11 -5.96 -16.76
N ASP A 147 2.61 -5.39 -17.84
CA ASP A 147 3.90 -4.68 -17.85
C ASP A 147 3.86 -3.49 -16.88
N ILE A 148 2.76 -2.73 -16.90
CA ILE A 148 2.55 -1.60 -16.00
C ILE A 148 2.52 -2.02 -14.53
N LEU A 149 1.83 -3.12 -14.21
CA LEU A 149 1.72 -3.64 -12.86
C LEU A 149 3.06 -4.15 -12.33
N ARG A 150 3.86 -4.81 -13.19
CA ARG A 150 5.20 -5.33 -12.89
C ARG A 150 6.27 -4.24 -12.89
N CYS A 151 6.05 -3.12 -13.59
CA CYS A 151 6.99 -2.01 -13.66
C CYS A 151 7.23 -1.40 -12.27
N ARG A 152 8.51 -1.35 -11.91
CA ARG A 152 8.97 -0.72 -10.68
C ARG A 152 9.07 0.78 -10.88
N SER A 153 8.43 1.55 -10.00
CA SER A 153 8.66 2.98 -9.84
C SER A 153 8.82 3.24 -8.34
N LEU A 154 9.85 4.00 -7.96
CA LEU A 154 10.10 4.32 -6.56
C LEU A 154 9.16 5.45 -6.11
N THR A 155 8.30 5.15 -5.14
CA THR A 155 7.39 6.13 -4.54
C THR A 155 8.12 6.91 -3.44
N ASN A 156 8.61 8.10 -3.78
CA ASN A 156 9.36 9.00 -2.88
C ASN A 156 8.51 10.22 -2.42
N SER A 157 7.21 10.16 -2.66
CA SER A 157 6.24 11.19 -2.30
C SER A 157 4.89 10.55 -1.96
N ILE A 158 3.98 11.37 -1.43
CA ILE A 158 2.59 10.97 -1.24
C ILE A 158 1.89 11.14 -2.59
N GLN A 159 1.31 10.06 -3.11
CA GLN A 159 0.48 10.08 -4.30
C GLN A 159 -0.98 9.92 -3.89
N HIS A 160 -1.86 10.74 -4.45
CA HIS A 160 -3.30 10.69 -4.24
C HIS A 160 -3.96 10.25 -5.54
N THR A 161 -4.85 9.27 -5.44
CA THR A 161 -5.65 8.78 -6.57
C THR A 161 -7.11 8.73 -6.15
N GLU A 162 -7.99 9.25 -7.00
CA GLU A 162 -9.43 9.20 -6.79
C GLU A 162 -10.05 8.15 -7.73
N PHE A 163 -10.98 7.34 -7.23
CA PHE A 163 -11.82 6.49 -8.09
C PHE A 163 -13.24 6.38 -7.55
N CYS A 164 -14.17 5.97 -8.42
CA CYS A 164 -15.57 5.79 -8.09
C CYS A 164 -15.96 4.33 -8.29
N VAL A 165 -16.51 3.70 -7.25
CA VAL A 165 -17.04 2.33 -7.34
C VAL A 165 -18.56 2.39 -7.41
N PRO A 166 -19.20 1.77 -8.41
CA PRO A 166 -20.65 1.65 -8.46
C PRO A 166 -21.14 0.61 -7.45
N GLU A 167 -22.02 1.01 -6.54
CA GLU A 167 -22.63 0.11 -5.55
C GLU A 167 -24.11 0.46 -5.36
N GLY A 168 -25.01 -0.50 -5.58
CA GLY A 168 -26.45 -0.34 -5.30
C GLY A 168 -27.10 0.88 -5.98
N GLY A 169 -26.68 1.22 -7.21
CA GLY A 169 -27.19 2.37 -7.97
C GLY A 169 -26.59 3.73 -7.57
N HIS A 170 -25.64 3.76 -6.62
CA HIS A 170 -24.90 4.95 -6.21
C HIS A 170 -23.42 4.80 -6.57
N GLN A 171 -22.70 5.93 -6.67
CA GLN A 171 -21.23 5.92 -6.82
C GLN A 171 -20.59 6.30 -5.49
N ILE A 172 -19.78 5.40 -4.94
CA ILE A 172 -18.95 5.68 -3.77
C ILE A 172 -17.61 6.18 -4.26
N LYS A 173 -17.20 7.34 -3.74
CA LYS A 173 -15.91 7.96 -4.07
C LYS A 173 -14.85 7.50 -3.07
N PHE A 174 -13.73 7.02 -3.58
CA PHE A 174 -12.58 6.64 -2.78
C PHE A 174 -11.41 7.58 -3.06
N ASP A 175 -10.81 8.08 -1.99
CA ASP A 175 -9.54 8.79 -2.00
C ASP A 175 -8.47 7.86 -1.47
N VAL A 176 -7.53 7.45 -2.32
CA VAL A 176 -6.46 6.54 -1.94
C VAL A 176 -5.14 7.27 -1.92
N TYR A 177 -4.46 7.19 -0.78
CA TYR A 177 -3.16 7.80 -0.55
C TYR A 177 -2.08 6.71 -0.52
N ASP A 178 -1.24 6.68 -1.56
CA ASP A 178 -0.04 5.83 -1.63
C ASP A 178 1.17 6.59 -1.10
N VAL A 179 1.76 6.11 0.00
CA VAL A 179 2.92 6.74 0.63
C VAL A 179 4.16 5.88 0.50
N GLY A 180 5.32 6.54 0.37
CA GLY A 180 6.61 5.86 0.31
C GLY A 180 6.86 4.96 1.54
N GLY A 181 7.24 3.70 1.28
CA GLY A 181 7.46 2.69 2.32
C GLY A 181 8.88 2.64 2.90
N GLN A 182 9.83 3.32 2.25
CA GLN A 182 11.22 3.42 2.70
C GLN A 182 11.31 4.19 4.02
N GLN A 183 12.29 3.86 4.85
CA GLN A 183 12.40 4.42 6.21
C GLN A 183 12.47 5.96 6.21
N GLY A 184 13.16 6.57 5.24
CA GLY A 184 13.25 8.03 5.10
C GLY A 184 11.92 8.71 4.79
N GLU A 185 10.99 8.00 4.16
CA GLU A 185 9.70 8.53 3.69
C GLU A 185 8.62 8.50 4.77
N ARG A 186 8.77 7.64 5.79
CA ARG A 186 7.73 7.41 6.81
C ARG A 186 7.41 8.62 7.67
N LYS A 187 8.35 9.57 7.80
CA LYS A 187 8.13 10.84 8.50
C LYS A 187 7.02 11.68 7.86
N LYS A 188 6.72 11.46 6.57
CA LYS A 188 5.68 12.16 5.82
C LYS A 188 4.28 11.57 6.05
N TRP A 189 4.17 10.33 6.55
CA TRP A 189 2.88 9.61 6.67
C TRP A 189 1.86 10.36 7.51
N ILE A 190 2.31 11.03 8.58
CA ILE A 190 1.43 11.81 9.48
C ILE A 190 0.65 12.91 8.76
N GLN A 191 1.12 13.37 7.60
CA GLN A 191 0.48 14.42 6.80
C GLN A 191 -0.87 13.99 6.19
N VAL A 192 -1.14 12.68 6.15
CA VAL A 192 -2.35 12.10 5.54
C VAL A 192 -3.17 11.23 6.51
N PHE A 193 -2.91 11.31 7.81
CA PHE A 193 -3.66 10.53 8.81
C PHE A 193 -5.04 11.12 9.12
N ASP A 194 -5.25 12.40 8.80
CA ASP A 194 -6.51 13.08 9.13
C ASP A 194 -7.67 12.54 8.28
N GLY A 195 -8.76 12.16 8.97
CA GLY A 195 -9.97 11.67 8.33
C GLY A 195 -9.85 10.34 7.57
N VAL A 196 -8.81 9.53 7.83
CA VAL A 196 -8.67 8.19 7.21
C VAL A 196 -9.76 7.25 7.73
N ASN A 197 -10.46 6.59 6.81
CA ASN A 197 -11.51 5.63 7.13
C ASN A 197 -10.96 4.21 7.35
N ALA A 198 -9.95 3.81 6.57
CA ALA A 198 -9.30 2.51 6.69
C ALA A 198 -7.83 2.56 6.25
N ILE A 199 -7.01 1.70 6.83
CA ILE A 199 -5.63 1.48 6.41
C ILE A 199 -5.59 0.18 5.63
N LEU A 200 -4.96 0.20 4.45
CA LEU A 200 -4.55 -1.02 3.77
C LEU A 200 -3.04 -1.18 3.97
N PHE A 201 -2.64 -2.16 4.77
CA PHE A 201 -1.24 -2.42 5.08
C PHE A 201 -0.71 -3.57 4.23
N ALA A 202 0.16 -3.30 3.27
CA ALA A 202 0.74 -4.30 2.38
C ALA A 202 2.06 -4.87 2.92
N VAL A 203 2.16 -6.19 2.95
CA VAL A 203 3.33 -6.97 3.40
C VAL A 203 3.84 -7.84 2.26
N ASP A 204 5.16 -7.85 2.04
CA ASP A 204 5.79 -8.82 1.15
C ASP A 204 6.10 -10.12 1.91
N CYS A 205 5.26 -11.14 1.72
CA CYS A 205 5.45 -12.44 2.38
C CYS A 205 6.64 -13.23 1.80
N SER A 206 7.10 -12.89 0.61
CA SER A 206 8.23 -13.56 -0.05
C SER A 206 9.59 -13.04 0.44
N SER A 207 9.62 -11.94 1.20
CA SER A 207 10.85 -11.26 1.61
C SER A 207 11.55 -11.84 2.85
N PHE A 208 11.09 -13.00 3.34
CA PHE A 208 11.61 -13.63 4.56
C PHE A 208 13.11 -13.99 4.47
N ASP A 209 13.65 -14.15 3.27
CA ASP A 209 15.04 -14.52 3.01
C ASP A 209 15.88 -13.37 2.44
N GLN A 210 15.45 -12.13 2.64
CA GLN A 210 16.08 -10.92 2.10
C GLN A 210 16.31 -9.87 3.18
N THR A 211 17.34 -9.05 2.99
CA THR A 211 17.66 -7.89 3.85
C THR A 211 17.27 -6.58 3.20
N LEU A 212 17.13 -5.53 4.02
CA LEU A 212 16.80 -4.19 3.53
C LEU A 212 17.90 -3.64 2.64
N ARG A 213 17.52 -2.74 1.72
CA ARG A 213 18.50 -2.03 0.89
C ARG A 213 19.24 -0.97 1.72
N GLU A 214 18.53 -0.36 2.66
CA GLU A 214 19.02 0.68 3.56
C GLU A 214 19.88 0.11 4.70
N ASP A 215 19.62 -1.15 5.10
CA ASP A 215 20.32 -1.84 6.18
C ASP A 215 20.51 -3.34 5.85
N PRO A 216 21.69 -3.74 5.35
CA PRO A 216 21.97 -5.13 4.97
C PRO A 216 21.95 -6.11 6.15
N THR A 217 21.92 -5.64 7.40
CA THR A 217 21.89 -6.50 8.58
C THR A 217 20.48 -6.84 9.03
N LYS A 218 19.48 -6.14 8.50
CA LYS A 218 18.09 -6.26 8.92
C LYS A 218 17.24 -6.98 7.89
N ASN A 219 16.56 -8.03 8.33
CA ASN A 219 15.62 -8.78 7.50
C ASN A 219 14.38 -7.95 7.12
N ARG A 220 13.91 -8.10 5.87
CA ARG A 220 12.76 -7.35 5.33
C ARG A 220 11.43 -7.70 5.99
N LEU A 221 11.20 -8.98 6.31
CA LEU A 221 9.97 -9.42 6.98
C LEU A 221 9.93 -8.95 8.44
N LEU A 222 11.07 -9.01 9.15
CA LEU A 222 11.19 -8.43 10.48
C LEU A 222 10.89 -6.91 10.49
N GLU A 223 11.43 -6.17 9.52
CA GLU A 223 11.11 -4.75 9.34
C GLU A 223 9.61 -4.53 9.07
N ALA A 224 8.95 -5.40 8.32
CA ALA A 224 7.51 -5.31 8.08
C ALA A 224 6.70 -5.53 9.36
N LEU A 225 7.08 -6.49 10.21
CA LEU A 225 6.45 -6.71 11.52
C LEU A 225 6.64 -5.50 12.44
N GLU A 226 7.85 -4.95 12.55
CA GLU A 226 8.12 -3.75 13.35
C GLU A 226 7.37 -2.51 12.84
N ASN A 227 7.23 -2.38 11.52
CA ASN A 227 6.50 -1.27 10.92
C ASN A 227 5.00 -1.40 11.16
N PHE A 228 4.46 -2.62 11.04
CA PHE A 228 3.07 -2.89 11.36
C PHE A 228 2.77 -2.64 12.83
N GLU A 229 3.62 -3.09 13.76
CA GLU A 229 3.46 -2.81 15.18
C GLU A 229 3.39 -1.29 15.45
N GLN A 230 4.24 -0.49 14.81
CA GLN A 230 4.22 0.97 14.95
C GLN A 230 2.92 1.60 14.42
N VAL A 231 2.37 1.08 13.32
CA VAL A 231 1.11 1.55 12.75
C VAL A 231 -0.08 1.15 13.62
N TRP A 232 -0.18 -0.13 13.98
CA TRP A 232 -1.23 -0.69 14.83
C TRP A 232 -1.32 0.03 16.19
N ASN A 233 -0.17 0.45 16.70
CA ASN A 233 -0.05 1.12 17.99
C ASN A 233 -0.06 2.65 17.90
N ASN A 234 -0.27 3.21 16.71
CA ASN A 234 -0.18 4.65 16.52
C ASN A 234 -1.38 5.37 17.14
N ARG A 235 -1.12 6.32 18.06
CA ARG A 235 -2.18 7.10 18.73
C ARG A 235 -3.11 7.86 17.78
N PHE A 236 -2.62 8.23 16.59
CA PHE A 236 -3.40 8.96 15.59
C PHE A 236 -4.29 8.03 14.75
N LEU A 237 -4.03 6.72 14.79
CA LEU A 237 -4.74 5.69 14.02
C LEU A 237 -5.50 4.72 14.94
N LYS A 238 -5.64 5.04 16.22
CA LYS A 238 -6.23 4.15 17.26
C LYS A 238 -7.65 3.67 16.98
N ASN A 239 -8.40 4.40 16.16
CA ASN A 239 -9.79 4.10 15.79
C ASN A 239 -9.94 3.71 14.32
N VAL A 240 -8.81 3.46 13.63
CA VAL A 240 -8.79 3.13 12.20
C VAL A 240 -8.47 1.65 12.08
N SER A 241 -9.38 0.89 11.48
CA SER A 241 -9.19 -0.53 11.21
C SER A 241 -8.17 -0.76 10.09
N VAL A 242 -7.47 -1.89 10.17
CA VAL A 242 -6.40 -2.27 9.25
C VAL A 242 -6.79 -3.48 8.42
N LEU A 243 -6.72 -3.33 7.10
CA LEU A 243 -6.81 -4.40 6.12
C LEU A 243 -5.38 -4.84 5.79
N LEU A 244 -4.94 -5.95 6.35
CA LEU A 244 -3.60 -6.50 6.20
C LEU A 244 -3.51 -7.37 4.94
N PHE A 245 -2.81 -6.86 3.94
CA PHE A 245 -2.59 -7.55 2.67
C PHE A 245 -1.26 -8.30 2.72
N LEU A 246 -1.35 -9.62 2.89
CA LEU A 246 -0.25 -10.57 2.81
C LEU A 246 0.04 -10.84 1.32
N ASN A 247 0.86 -9.98 0.73
CA ASN A 247 1.10 -9.91 -0.71
C ASN A 247 2.26 -10.81 -1.16
N LYS A 248 2.36 -11.00 -2.49
CA LYS A 248 3.37 -11.79 -3.19
C LYS A 248 3.34 -13.27 -2.81
N ILE A 249 2.15 -13.82 -2.62
CA ILE A 249 1.96 -15.25 -2.33
C ILE A 249 2.40 -16.15 -3.49
N ASP A 250 2.42 -15.63 -4.72
CA ASP A 250 2.98 -16.27 -5.91
C ASP A 250 4.51 -16.41 -5.80
N VAL A 251 5.20 -15.31 -5.48
CA VAL A 251 6.66 -15.30 -5.30
C VAL A 251 7.07 -16.14 -4.09
N LEU A 252 6.29 -16.10 -3.01
CA LEU A 252 6.47 -16.99 -1.86
C LEU A 252 6.44 -18.46 -2.30
N ALA A 253 5.42 -18.87 -3.03
CA ALA A 253 5.28 -20.24 -3.52
C ALA A 253 6.47 -20.68 -4.39
N GLU A 254 6.93 -19.80 -5.28
CA GLU A 254 8.10 -20.05 -6.12
C GLU A 254 9.39 -20.22 -5.31
N LYS A 255 9.60 -19.40 -4.28
CA LYS A 255 10.77 -19.52 -3.39
C LYS A 255 10.75 -20.82 -2.58
N ILE A 256 9.63 -21.15 -1.97
CA ILE A 256 9.50 -22.40 -1.20
C ILE A 256 9.73 -23.62 -2.11
N ALA A 257 9.18 -23.62 -3.34
CA ALA A 257 9.41 -24.70 -4.30
C ALA A 257 10.89 -24.87 -4.71
N LYS A 258 11.71 -23.82 -4.58
CA LYS A 258 13.17 -23.86 -4.80
C LYS A 258 13.96 -24.28 -3.54
N GLY A 259 13.29 -24.71 -2.48
CA GLY A 259 13.92 -25.17 -1.24
C GLY A 259 14.30 -24.04 -0.27
N ARG A 260 13.74 -22.84 -0.43
CA ARG A 260 13.93 -21.74 0.53
C ARG A 260 13.09 -22.01 1.77
N ASP A 261 13.64 -21.76 2.96
CA ASP A 261 12.99 -22.08 4.24
C ASP A 261 13.05 -20.86 5.17
N ILE A 262 11.92 -20.55 5.81
CA ILE A 262 11.80 -19.47 6.80
C ILE A 262 12.46 -19.81 8.14
N SER A 263 12.79 -21.09 8.38
CA SER A 263 13.38 -21.60 9.62
C SER A 263 14.68 -20.90 10.02
N GLU A 264 15.42 -20.30 9.08
CA GLU A 264 16.60 -19.49 9.38
C GLU A 264 16.26 -18.27 10.26
N LEU A 265 15.09 -17.65 10.05
CA LEU A 265 14.62 -16.55 10.90
C LEU A 265 14.26 -17.02 12.31
N SER A 266 13.69 -18.21 12.45
CA SER A 266 13.44 -18.80 13.77
C SER A 266 14.72 -19.05 14.55
N GLN A 267 15.84 -19.33 13.87
CA GLN A 267 17.15 -19.49 14.52
C GLN A 267 17.78 -18.14 14.91
N GLN A 268 17.68 -17.14 14.03
CA GLN A 268 18.27 -15.81 14.26
C GLN A 268 17.48 -14.97 15.29
N TYR A 269 16.16 -15.12 15.32
CA TYR A 269 15.25 -14.30 16.10
C TYR A 269 14.17 -15.16 16.79
N PRO A 270 14.55 -16.08 17.69
CA PRO A 270 13.62 -17.08 18.28
C PRO A 270 12.45 -16.46 19.04
N ASP A 271 12.65 -15.28 19.65
CA ASP A 271 11.58 -14.58 20.39
C ASP A 271 10.52 -13.98 19.46
N THR A 272 10.91 -13.58 18.25
CA THR A 272 10.02 -12.98 17.25
C THR A 272 9.42 -14.01 16.32
N PHE A 273 10.21 -15.01 15.96
CA PHE A 273 9.86 -16.10 15.05
C PHE A 273 9.90 -17.42 15.83
N PRO A 274 8.79 -17.83 16.47
CA PRO A 274 8.67 -19.12 17.12
C PRO A 274 9.06 -20.29 16.21
N ASP A 275 9.19 -21.48 16.78
CA ASP A 275 9.60 -22.65 15.99
C ASP A 275 8.61 -22.96 14.85
N PHE A 276 9.05 -22.69 13.62
CA PHE A 276 8.30 -22.98 12.39
C PHE A 276 8.04 -24.48 12.22
N LYS A 277 8.94 -25.35 12.69
CA LYS A 277 8.78 -26.80 12.50
C LYS A 277 7.56 -27.32 13.25
N SER A 278 7.37 -26.90 14.50
CA SER A 278 6.19 -27.24 15.31
C SER A 278 4.88 -26.61 14.81
N PHE A 279 4.94 -25.53 14.03
CA PHE A 279 3.75 -24.83 13.54
C PHE A 279 2.94 -25.70 12.58
N THR A 280 1.61 -25.75 12.78
CA THR A 280 0.69 -26.48 11.88
C THR A 280 -0.55 -25.60 11.63
N PRO A 281 -0.85 -25.26 10.36
CA PRO A 281 -2.03 -24.47 10.04
C PRO A 281 -3.31 -25.31 10.23
N SER A 282 -4.39 -24.66 10.65
CA SER A 282 -5.70 -25.29 10.70
C SER A 282 -6.27 -25.51 9.30
N LYS A 283 -7.23 -26.43 9.17
CA LYS A 283 -7.91 -26.71 7.87
C LYS A 283 -8.54 -25.45 7.27
N LEU A 284 -9.13 -24.58 8.09
CA LEU A 284 -9.78 -23.37 7.63
C LEU A 284 -8.78 -22.36 7.07
N GLU A 285 -7.61 -22.21 7.71
CA GLU A 285 -6.56 -21.32 7.24
C GLU A 285 -5.95 -21.79 5.92
N VAL A 286 -5.78 -23.11 5.78
CA VAL A 286 -5.36 -23.72 4.52
C VAL A 286 -6.36 -23.41 3.40
N LEU A 287 -7.65 -23.60 3.65
CA LEU A 287 -8.71 -23.30 2.66
C LEU A 287 -8.70 -21.83 2.24
N ARG A 288 -8.62 -20.89 3.20
CA ARG A 288 -8.57 -19.45 2.92
C ARG A 288 -7.39 -19.06 2.03
N PHE A 289 -6.21 -19.64 2.28
CA PHE A 289 -5.05 -19.42 1.42
C PHE A 289 -5.29 -19.95 0.00
N LEU A 290 -5.79 -21.19 -0.11
CA LEU A 290 -6.03 -21.84 -1.40
C LEU A 290 -7.06 -21.08 -2.25
N GLU A 291 -8.14 -20.59 -1.65
CA GLU A 291 -9.16 -19.77 -2.34
C GLU A 291 -8.58 -18.48 -2.93
N SER A 292 -7.54 -17.94 -2.30
CA SER A 292 -6.86 -16.73 -2.72
C SER A 292 -5.77 -16.99 -3.77
N TYR A 293 -5.31 -18.23 -3.93
CA TYR A 293 -4.14 -18.53 -4.76
C TYR A 293 -4.47 -18.47 -6.28
N PRO A 294 -3.71 -17.72 -7.10
CA PRO A 294 -3.98 -17.50 -8.54
C PRO A 294 -4.15 -18.76 -9.40
N LYS A 295 -3.58 -19.90 -9.00
CA LYS A 295 -3.54 -21.15 -9.76
C LYS A 295 -4.20 -22.32 -9.04
N TYR A 296 -5.40 -22.12 -8.48
CA TYR A 296 -6.17 -23.14 -7.76
C TYR A 296 -6.27 -24.49 -8.50
N SER A 297 -6.37 -24.47 -9.84
CA SER A 297 -6.46 -25.67 -10.68
C SER A 297 -5.21 -26.58 -10.65
N ASN A 298 -4.07 -26.07 -10.18
CA ASN A 298 -2.81 -26.82 -10.01
C ASN A 298 -2.40 -26.94 -8.53
N ALA A 299 -3.36 -26.93 -7.58
CA ALA A 299 -3.05 -27.10 -6.15
C ALA A 299 -2.21 -28.35 -5.84
N ASN A 300 -2.30 -29.41 -6.68
CA ASN A 300 -1.49 -30.62 -6.58
C ASN A 300 0.02 -30.41 -6.83
N SER A 301 0.44 -29.29 -7.44
CA SER A 301 1.85 -28.97 -7.68
C SER A 301 2.43 -27.95 -6.69
N MET A 302 1.64 -27.49 -5.71
CA MET A 302 2.11 -26.52 -4.73
C MET A 302 2.89 -27.23 -3.62
N HIS A 303 4.06 -26.68 -3.27
CA HIS A 303 4.85 -27.21 -2.18
C HIS A 303 4.05 -27.15 -0.86
N PRO A 304 4.00 -28.22 -0.04
CA PRO A 304 3.22 -28.26 1.20
C PRO A 304 3.56 -27.12 2.17
N ASP A 305 4.84 -26.76 2.24
CA ASP A 305 5.30 -25.68 3.12
C ASP A 305 4.89 -24.28 2.66
N THR A 306 4.42 -24.10 1.42
CA THR A 306 3.97 -22.79 0.94
C THR A 306 2.82 -22.26 1.79
N VAL A 307 1.79 -23.10 1.98
CA VAL A 307 0.62 -22.73 2.78
C VAL A 307 1.01 -22.56 4.23
N LYS A 308 1.80 -23.51 4.78
CA LYS A 308 2.30 -23.46 6.15
C LYS A 308 3.06 -22.15 6.41
N THR A 309 3.94 -21.74 5.48
CA THR A 309 4.72 -20.49 5.59
C THR A 309 3.83 -19.26 5.51
N ALA A 310 2.87 -19.21 4.58
CA ALA A 310 1.96 -18.08 4.44
C ALA A 310 1.07 -17.89 5.69
N VAL A 311 0.55 -18.98 6.26
CA VAL A 311 -0.25 -18.94 7.50
C VAL A 311 0.62 -18.64 8.71
N TYR A 312 1.85 -19.15 8.75
CA TYR A 312 2.81 -18.81 9.79
C TYR A 312 3.10 -17.30 9.81
N ILE A 313 3.39 -16.70 8.64
CA ILE A 313 3.60 -15.26 8.51
C ILE A 313 2.35 -14.49 8.98
N GLN A 314 1.15 -14.88 8.54
CA GLN A 314 -0.11 -14.29 9.01
C GLN A 314 -0.20 -14.29 10.55
N HIS A 315 0.14 -15.42 11.19
CA HIS A 315 0.10 -15.55 12.65
C HIS A 315 1.05 -14.59 13.36
N LEU A 316 2.22 -14.30 12.80
CA LEU A 316 3.15 -13.32 13.38
C LEU A 316 2.52 -11.93 13.49
N PHE A 317 1.84 -11.48 12.44
CA PHE A 317 1.10 -10.21 12.48
C PHE A 317 -0.09 -10.27 13.44
N MET A 318 -0.82 -11.38 13.47
CA MET A 318 -1.96 -11.53 14.39
C MET A 318 -1.54 -11.61 15.86
N LYS A 319 -0.32 -12.07 16.17
CA LYS A 319 0.25 -11.98 17.52
C LYS A 319 0.47 -10.54 17.95
N ILE A 320 0.89 -9.65 17.04
CA ILE A 320 0.99 -8.21 17.32
C ILE A 320 -0.40 -7.63 17.61
N VAL A 321 -1.41 -8.00 16.81
CA VAL A 321 -2.81 -7.55 17.00
C VAL A 321 -3.36 -7.99 18.35
N LYS A 322 -3.10 -9.23 18.76
CA LYS A 322 -3.50 -9.79 20.06
C LYS A 322 -2.70 -9.24 21.24
N GLY A 323 -1.54 -8.62 20.99
CA GLY A 323 -0.60 -8.17 22.01
C GLY A 323 0.34 -9.26 22.54
N ASP A 324 0.35 -10.43 21.93
CA ASP A 324 1.21 -11.58 22.28
C ASP A 324 2.66 -11.41 21.80
N LEU A 325 2.89 -10.51 20.83
CA LEU A 325 4.22 -10.18 20.31
C LEU A 325 4.45 -8.68 20.40
N GLN A 326 5.53 -8.30 21.09
CA GLN A 326 5.97 -6.92 21.24
C GLN A 326 7.43 -6.80 20.81
N LEU A 327 7.70 -6.05 19.73
CA LEU A 327 9.03 -5.97 19.13
C LEU A 327 9.80 -4.73 19.59
N LYS A 328 9.09 -3.69 20.05
CA LYS A 328 9.70 -2.49 20.61
C LYS A 328 9.17 -2.15 21.99
N GLU A 329 10.03 -1.57 22.82
CA GLU A 329 9.61 -1.00 24.09
C GLU A 329 8.61 0.14 23.85
N ARG A 330 7.51 0.10 24.60
CA ARG A 330 6.46 1.12 24.51
C ARG A 330 6.88 2.33 25.32
N ILE A 331 6.84 3.51 24.69
CA ILE A 331 7.15 4.79 25.35
C ILE A 331 5.97 5.26 26.22
N THR A 332 4.73 4.89 25.88
CA THR A 332 3.51 5.37 26.55
C THR A 332 2.73 4.23 27.24
N LYS A 333 2.27 4.49 28.47
CA LYS A 333 1.30 3.63 29.16
C LYS A 333 -0.03 3.63 28.39
N ARG A 334 -0.69 2.46 28.34
CA ARG A 334 -1.96 2.27 27.63
C ARG A 334 -2.99 1.67 28.57
N ASP A 335 -4.24 2.03 28.34
CA ASP A 335 -5.38 1.43 28.99
C ASP A 335 -5.70 0.07 28.35
N SER A 336 -6.39 -0.81 29.09
CA SER A 336 -6.74 -2.16 28.64
C SER A 336 -7.63 -2.17 27.39
N GLU A 337 -8.32 -1.07 27.10
CA GLU A 337 -9.26 -0.93 25.99
C GLU A 337 -8.65 -0.27 24.74
N TRP A 338 -7.32 -0.11 24.66
CA TRP A 338 -6.66 0.62 23.56
C TRP A 338 -7.06 0.12 22.16
N HIS A 339 -7.25 -1.19 22.00
CA HIS A 339 -7.60 -1.83 20.72
C HIS A 339 -9.10 -2.19 20.61
N SER A 340 -9.96 -1.65 21.47
CA SER A 340 -11.41 -1.95 21.44
C SER A 340 -12.14 -1.30 20.26
N GLY A 341 -11.63 -0.18 19.74
CA GLY A 341 -12.27 0.64 18.71
C GLY A 341 -11.83 0.37 17.28
N HIS A 342 -11.00 -0.65 17.03
CA HIS A 342 -10.56 -1.00 15.68
C HIS A 342 -10.19 -2.49 15.56
N SER A 343 -10.21 -3.01 14.34
CA SER A 343 -9.91 -4.41 14.05
C SER A 343 -8.82 -4.55 12.98
N CYS A 344 -8.29 -5.77 12.86
CA CYS A 344 -7.38 -6.14 11.77
C CYS A 344 -7.96 -7.34 11.02
N GLU A 345 -8.17 -7.19 9.72
CA GLU A 345 -8.61 -8.26 8.82
C GLU A 345 -7.49 -8.59 7.84
N THR A 346 -7.33 -9.87 7.50
CA THR A 346 -6.18 -10.35 6.73
C THR A 346 -6.59 -10.94 5.39
N PHE A 347 -5.88 -10.59 4.33
CA PHE A 347 -6.13 -11.07 2.97
C PHE A 347 -4.83 -11.53 2.32
N TYR A 348 -4.86 -12.69 1.67
CA TYR A 348 -3.76 -13.17 0.85
C TYR A 348 -3.88 -12.58 -0.55
N THR A 349 -2.82 -11.91 -1.01
CA THR A 349 -2.88 -11.15 -2.26
C THR A 349 -1.71 -11.46 -3.19
N CYS A 350 -2.01 -11.36 -4.47
CA CYS A 350 -1.06 -11.28 -5.56
C CYS A 350 -1.37 -9.98 -6.29
N ALA A 351 -0.72 -8.88 -5.91
CA ALA A 351 -1.04 -7.54 -6.41
C ALA A 351 -0.90 -7.41 -7.95
N VAL A 352 -0.16 -8.32 -8.58
CA VAL A 352 0.04 -8.39 -10.03
C VAL A 352 -0.97 -9.29 -10.75
N ASP A 353 -1.94 -9.85 -10.03
CA ASP A 353 -3.07 -10.62 -10.57
C ASP A 353 -4.36 -9.85 -10.33
N THR A 354 -4.94 -9.32 -11.41
CA THR A 354 -6.16 -8.51 -11.36
C THR A 354 -7.35 -9.29 -10.84
N ASN A 355 -7.46 -10.60 -11.13
CA ASN A 355 -8.59 -11.41 -10.64
C ASN A 355 -8.49 -11.65 -9.13
N ASN A 356 -7.28 -11.91 -8.62
CA ASN A 356 -7.06 -12.03 -7.18
C ASN A 356 -7.41 -10.72 -6.46
N VAL A 357 -6.90 -9.58 -6.96
CA VAL A 357 -7.16 -8.28 -6.32
C VAL A 357 -8.64 -7.91 -6.41
N GLN A 358 -9.29 -8.12 -7.55
CA GLN A 358 -10.72 -7.86 -7.68
C GLN A 358 -11.54 -8.66 -6.66
N LYS A 359 -11.28 -9.97 -6.52
CA LYS A 359 -11.94 -10.79 -5.49
C LYS A 359 -11.68 -10.23 -4.10
N VAL A 360 -10.43 -9.89 -3.76
CA VAL A 360 -10.12 -9.35 -2.43
C VAL A 360 -10.86 -8.03 -2.18
N LEU A 361 -10.94 -7.14 -3.19
CA LEU A 361 -11.65 -5.87 -3.09
C LEU A 361 -13.17 -6.04 -2.98
N GLU A 362 -13.76 -7.01 -3.67
CA GLU A 362 -15.20 -7.33 -3.55
C GLU A 362 -15.57 -7.86 -2.15
N TRP A 363 -14.61 -8.48 -1.47
CA TRP A 363 -14.79 -9.02 -0.12
C TRP A 363 -14.47 -7.99 0.96
N LEU A 364 -13.93 -6.82 0.60
CA LEU A 364 -13.74 -5.76 1.57
C LEU A 364 -15.12 -5.29 2.06
N PRO A 365 -15.32 -5.21 3.38
CA PRO A 365 -16.52 -4.59 3.91
C PRO A 365 -16.46 -3.09 3.58
N ILE A 366 -17.11 -2.66 2.49
CA ILE A 366 -17.18 -1.24 2.14
C ILE A 366 -18.04 -0.57 3.22
N PRO A 367 -17.48 0.36 4.03
CA PRO A 367 -18.20 0.92 5.17
C PRO A 367 -19.25 1.93 4.69
N TYR A 368 -20.54 1.61 4.87
CA TYR A 368 -21.64 2.52 4.55
C TYR A 368 -22.04 3.46 5.71
N ASN A 369 -21.35 3.48 6.86
CA ASN A 369 -21.69 4.42 7.94
C ASN A 369 -20.52 4.68 8.93
N PRO A 370 -20.23 5.93 9.34
CA PRO A 370 -19.13 6.27 10.24
C PRO A 370 -19.58 6.30 11.71
N GLU A 371 -20.21 5.22 12.17
CA GLU A 371 -20.29 4.91 13.60
C GLU A 371 -19.93 3.43 13.75
N PRO A 372 -18.86 3.14 14.46
CA PRO A 372 -17.71 2.37 14.01
C PRO A 372 -18.02 0.86 13.94
N PHE A 373 -17.96 0.23 12.76
CA PHE A 373 -17.91 -1.22 12.53
C PHE A 373 -18.96 -2.14 13.22
N GLU A 374 -20.00 -1.64 13.89
CA GLU A 374 -20.90 -2.46 14.72
C GLU A 374 -21.91 -3.36 13.97
N LYS A 375 -22.05 -3.23 12.64
CA LYS A 375 -23.04 -4.03 11.86
C LYS A 375 -22.47 -5.02 10.86
N ILE A 376 -21.15 -5.21 10.79
CA ILE A 376 -20.57 -6.23 9.89
C ILE A 376 -20.84 -7.65 10.43
N TRP A 377 -21.17 -7.81 11.71
CA TRP A 377 -21.23 -9.15 12.35
C TRP A 377 -22.62 -9.68 12.77
N THR A 378 -23.71 -8.92 12.78
CA THR A 378 -25.02 -9.52 13.14
C THR A 378 -25.57 -10.50 12.10
N ALA A 379 -24.94 -10.67 10.93
CA ALA A 379 -25.41 -11.55 9.86
C ALA A 379 -24.43 -12.69 9.48
N ILE A 380 -23.25 -12.79 10.09
CA ILE A 380 -22.37 -13.97 9.90
C ILE A 380 -22.75 -15.12 10.85
N ASN A 381 -23.70 -14.90 11.76
CA ASN A 381 -24.33 -15.96 12.56
C ASN A 381 -25.85 -15.74 12.73
N PHE A 382 -26.58 -15.74 11.61
CA PHE A 382 -27.90 -16.40 11.52
C PHE A 382 -28.12 -16.95 10.12
#